data_AF-A0A7S4U8U4-F1
#
_entry.id   AF-A0A7S4U8U4-F1
#
_cell.length_a   1.000
_cell.length_b   1.000
_cell.length_c   1.000
_cell.angle_alpha   90.00
_cell.angle_beta   90.00
_cell.angle_gamma   90.00
#
_symmetry.space_group_name_H-M   'P 1'
#
loop_
_entity.id
_entity.type
_entity.pdbx_description
1 polymer ?
#
loop_
_entity_poly.entity_id
_entity_poly.type
_entity_poly.pdbx_seq_one_letter_code
_entity_poly.pdbx_strand_id
1 'polypeptide(L)'
;GNVDIVIAGTTCVDFSLLNTKKQAYFEGGESTDTFFGMMLYVINHRPPVVLIENVKNAPWRNMQVYFEYAGYTTWLSQRDTKKHYIPHTRERGYLVAFLKPNKKQGERWVLPKSLPREWARRVDELERPATATIDDFLLPAPCCLNRK
;
A
#
# COMPACT_ATOMS: atom_id res chain seq x y z
N GLY A 1 1.03 19.60 -12.64
CA GLY A 1 1.22 18.65 -13.75
C GLY A 1 0.00 17.75 -13.86
N ASN A 2 -0.33 17.27 -15.06
CA ASN A 2 -1.47 16.37 -15.29
C ASN A 2 -1.11 14.93 -14.87
N VAL A 3 -1.18 14.64 -13.57
CA VAL A 3 -0.93 13.30 -13.02
C VAL A 3 -2.22 12.76 -12.43
N ASP A 4 -2.66 11.60 -12.91
CA ASP A 4 -3.91 10.98 -12.45
C ASP A 4 -3.71 10.11 -11.19
N ILE A 5 -2.54 9.44 -11.10
CA ILE A 5 -2.23 8.51 -10.01
C ILE A 5 -0.76 8.66 -9.61
N VAL A 6 -0.51 8.71 -8.30
CA VAL A 6 0.83 8.56 -7.71
C VAL A 6 0.89 7.24 -6.95
N ILE A 7 1.90 6.42 -7.21
CA ILE A 7 2.18 5.19 -6.46
C ILE A 7 3.58 5.33 -5.85
N ALA A 8 3.69 5.16 -4.54
CA ALA A 8 4.95 5.36 -3.83
C ALA A 8 5.20 4.25 -2.79
N GLY A 9 6.42 3.73 -2.76
CA GLY A 9 6.97 3.04 -1.60
C GLY A 9 7.92 4.00 -0.89
N THR A 10 7.60 4.43 0.33
CA THR A 10 8.55 5.25 1.12
C THR A 10 9.55 4.33 1.79
N THR A 11 10.74 4.85 2.14
CA THR A 11 11.73 4.03 2.83
C THR A 11 11.15 3.51 4.15
N CYS A 12 11.54 2.29 4.51
CA CYS A 12 11.02 1.57 5.68
C CYS A 12 12.08 1.36 6.77
N VAL A 13 13.23 2.02 6.63
CA VAL A 13 14.42 1.81 7.46
C VAL A 13 14.09 2.11 8.92
N ASP A 14 13.35 3.18 9.19
CA ASP A 14 13.03 3.61 10.55
C ASP A 14 11.89 2.81 11.19
N PHE A 15 11.07 2.14 10.36
CA PHE A 15 9.88 1.39 10.79
C PHE A 15 10.06 -0.13 10.78
N SER A 16 11.17 -0.62 10.24
CA SER A 16 11.43 -2.05 10.11
C SER A 16 11.66 -2.69 11.48
N LEU A 17 11.05 -3.87 11.71
CA LEU A 17 11.33 -4.68 12.90
C LEU A 17 12.79 -5.13 12.99
N LEU A 18 13.49 -5.17 11.86
CA LEU A 18 14.90 -5.56 11.74
C LEU A 18 15.85 -4.41 12.08
N ASN A 19 15.34 -3.21 12.35
CA ASN A 19 16.13 -2.07 12.80
C ASN A 19 16.23 -2.07 14.34
N THR A 20 17.45 -2.06 14.88
CA THR A 20 17.73 -2.01 16.32
C THR A 20 17.62 -0.58 16.88
N LYS A 21 17.66 0.45 16.02
CA LYS A 21 17.47 1.88 16.35
C LYS A 21 16.17 2.39 15.75
N LYS A 22 15.04 1.87 16.23
CA LYS A 22 13.72 2.34 15.80
C LYS A 22 13.53 3.77 16.29
N GLN A 23 13.19 4.67 15.37
CA GLN A 23 12.66 5.97 15.77
C GLN A 23 11.16 5.81 15.94
N ALA A 24 10.64 6.29 17.06
CA ALA A 24 9.25 6.07 17.42
C ALA A 24 8.29 6.92 16.59
N TYR A 25 8.78 7.95 15.88
CA TYR A 25 7.94 8.97 15.26
C TYR A 25 8.64 9.61 14.07
N PHE A 26 7.90 10.42 13.29
CA PHE A 26 8.42 11.32 12.25
C PHE A 26 9.34 12.42 12.84
N GLU A 27 10.38 12.02 13.56
CA GLU A 27 11.33 12.86 14.31
C GLU A 27 12.65 13.04 13.54
N GLY A 28 12.61 12.86 12.22
CA GLY A 28 13.77 12.81 11.33
C GLY A 28 13.98 11.41 10.75
N GLY A 29 15.08 11.21 10.01
CA GLY A 29 15.41 9.94 9.38
C GLY A 29 14.93 9.80 7.93
N GLU A 30 15.50 8.84 7.21
CA GLU A 30 15.26 8.65 5.77
C GLU A 30 13.79 8.37 5.44
N SER A 31 13.07 7.68 6.33
CA SER A 31 11.65 7.32 6.13
C SER A 31 10.74 8.55 6.25
N THR A 32 11.12 9.48 7.12
CA THR A 32 10.46 10.77 7.29
C THR A 32 10.70 11.66 6.07
N ASP A 33 11.95 11.77 5.63
CA ASP A 33 12.33 12.64 4.51
C ASP A 33 11.69 12.19 3.20
N THR A 34 11.70 10.88 2.90
CA THR A 34 11.05 10.35 1.70
C THR A 34 9.54 10.51 1.72
N PHE A 35 8.90 10.34 2.89
CA PHE A 35 7.47 10.59 3.04
C PHE A 35 7.13 12.07 2.82
N PHE A 36 7.86 12.99 3.44
CA PHE A 36 7.57 14.42 3.26
C PHE A 36 7.91 14.92 1.86
N GLY A 37 8.96 14.41 1.23
CA GLY A 37 9.25 14.70 -0.18
C GLY A 37 8.10 14.29 -1.11
N MET A 38 7.54 13.10 -0.88
CA MET A 38 6.34 12.64 -1.59
C MET A 38 5.12 13.50 -1.26
N MET A 39 4.89 13.86 0.01
CA MET A 39 3.77 14.72 0.40
C MET A 39 3.85 16.12 -0.24
N LEU A 40 5.04 16.72 -0.31
CA LEU A 40 5.26 17.98 -1.02
C LEU A 40 4.88 17.87 -2.50
N TYR A 41 5.26 16.76 -3.15
CA TYR A 41 4.82 16.47 -4.51
C TYR A 41 3.29 16.39 -4.62
N VAL A 42 2.63 15.63 -3.73
CA VAL A 42 1.17 15.46 -3.69
C VAL A 42 0.44 16.78 -3.44
N ILE A 43 0.95 17.63 -2.54
CA ILE A 43 0.37 18.93 -2.23
C ILE A 43 0.44 19.85 -3.45
N ASN A 44 1.57 19.85 -4.16
CA ASN A 44 1.80 20.72 -5.31
C ASN A 44 1.06 20.26 -6.56
N HIS A 45 0.96 18.95 -6.79
CA HIS A 45 0.41 18.38 -8.03
C HIS A 45 -1.04 17.93 -7.89
N ARG A 46 -1.52 17.73 -6.67
CA ARG A 46 -2.89 17.32 -6.34
C ARG A 46 -3.43 16.17 -7.21
N PRO A 47 -2.71 15.03 -7.31
CA PRO A 47 -3.19 13.90 -8.09
C PRO A 47 -4.55 13.39 -7.54
N PRO A 48 -5.51 12.99 -8.39
CA PRO A 48 -6.78 12.41 -7.96
C PRO A 48 -6.63 11.20 -7.03
N VAL A 49 -5.64 10.33 -7.28
CA VAL A 49 -5.39 9.12 -6.49
C VAL A 49 -3.93 9.05 -6.06
N VAL A 50 -3.70 8.68 -4.81
CA VAL A 50 -2.36 8.34 -4.28
C VAL A 50 -2.42 6.97 -3.61
N LEU A 51 -1.46 6.10 -3.90
CA LEU A 51 -1.30 4.80 -3.27
C LEU A 51 0.09 4.70 -2.64
N ILE A 52 0.13 4.36 -1.36
CA ILE A 52 1.37 4.16 -0.61
C ILE A 52 1.44 2.72 -0.11
N GLU A 53 2.60 2.10 -0.28
CA GLU A 53 2.94 0.80 0.29
C GLU A 53 4.11 0.94 1.28
N ASN A 54 4.05 0.21 2.40
CA ASN A 54 5.14 0.10 3.36
C ASN A 54 4.95 -1.12 4.27
N VAL A 55 5.88 -1.37 5.19
CA VAL A 55 5.81 -2.44 6.20
C VAL A 55 4.55 -2.32 7.06
N LYS A 56 4.05 -3.47 7.53
CA LYS A 56 2.83 -3.57 8.36
C LYS A 56 2.78 -2.60 9.54
N ASN A 57 3.93 -2.34 10.18
CA ASN A 57 4.06 -1.54 11.39
C ASN A 57 4.44 -0.07 11.14
N ALA A 58 4.40 0.41 9.89
CA ALA A 58 4.57 1.83 9.60
C ALA A 58 3.51 2.67 10.36
N PRO A 59 3.77 3.97 10.61
CA PRO A 59 2.85 4.85 11.34
C PRO A 59 1.66 5.28 10.47
N TRP A 60 0.85 4.30 10.05
CA TRP A 60 -0.24 4.46 9.08
C TRP A 60 -1.26 5.50 9.49
N ARG A 61 -1.61 5.55 10.78
CA ARG A 61 -2.59 6.52 11.29
C ARG A 61 -2.09 7.95 11.13
N ASN A 62 -0.80 8.20 11.38
CA ASN A 62 -0.19 9.50 11.19
C ASN A 62 -0.14 9.88 9.70
N MET A 63 0.25 8.94 8.84
CA MET A 63 0.24 9.16 7.39
C MET A 63 -1.17 9.54 6.89
N GLN A 64 -2.22 8.85 7.36
CA GLN A 64 -3.61 9.22 7.03
C GLN A 64 -3.94 10.66 7.41
N VAL A 65 -3.55 11.09 8.61
CA VAL A 65 -3.80 12.45 9.10
C VAL A 65 -3.18 13.50 8.16
N TYR A 66 -1.95 13.28 7.68
CA TYR A 66 -1.33 14.18 6.69
C TYR A 66 -2.11 14.26 5.38
N PHE A 67 -2.62 13.13 4.87
CA PHE A 67 -3.47 13.13 3.67
C PHE A 67 -4.82 13.80 3.91
N GLU A 68 -5.42 13.60 5.08
CA GLU A 68 -6.68 14.25 5.46
C GLU A 68 -6.52 15.78 5.52
N TYR A 69 -5.43 16.26 6.12
CA TYR A 69 -5.05 17.69 6.10
C TYR A 69 -4.78 18.20 4.69
N ALA A 70 -4.16 17.39 3.84
CA ALA A 70 -3.93 17.74 2.44
C ALA A 70 -5.22 17.71 1.59
N GLY A 71 -6.39 17.37 2.14
CA GLY A 71 -7.67 17.39 1.45
C GLY A 71 -8.05 16.08 0.76
N TYR A 72 -7.52 14.95 1.24
CA TYR A 72 -7.85 13.62 0.72
C TYR A 72 -8.76 12.85 1.68
N THR A 73 -9.48 11.87 1.14
CA THR A 73 -10.14 10.80 1.89
C THR A 73 -9.30 9.54 1.75
N THR A 74 -8.96 8.90 2.87
CA THR A 74 -8.04 7.76 2.86
C THR A 74 -8.72 6.45 3.22
N TRP A 75 -8.11 5.33 2.81
CA TRP A 75 -8.43 4.00 3.29
C TRP A 75 -7.14 3.21 3.52
N LEU A 76 -7.10 2.49 4.65
CA LEU A 76 -5.97 1.65 5.04
C LEU A 76 -6.32 0.18 4.87
N SER A 77 -5.33 -0.61 4.46
CA SER A 77 -5.40 -2.07 4.50
C SER A 77 -4.07 -2.69 4.82
N GLN A 78 -4.14 -3.95 5.22
CA GLN A 78 -3.00 -4.85 5.33
C GLN A 78 -3.21 -6.04 4.42
N ARG A 79 -2.14 -6.50 3.78
CA ARG A 79 -2.14 -7.69 2.92
C ARG A 79 -0.96 -8.57 3.25
N ASP A 80 -1.18 -9.87 3.09
CA ASP A 80 -0.16 -10.89 3.15
C ASP A 80 -0.06 -11.54 1.78
N THR A 81 1.16 -11.62 1.24
CA THR A 81 1.43 -12.19 -0.08
C THR A 81 0.97 -13.65 -0.21
N LYS A 82 0.89 -14.41 0.90
CA LYS A 82 0.36 -15.79 0.90
C LYS A 82 -1.09 -15.91 0.44
N LYS A 83 -1.85 -14.82 0.59
CA LYS A 83 -3.23 -14.73 0.10
C LYS A 83 -3.33 -14.26 -1.34
N HIS A 84 -2.21 -14.09 -2.03
CA HIS A 84 -2.14 -13.54 -3.38
C HIS A 84 -1.21 -14.41 -4.25
N TYR A 85 -1.45 -15.72 -4.24
CA TYR A 85 -0.71 -16.76 -4.98
C TYR A 85 0.79 -16.93 -4.70
N ILE A 86 1.39 -16.14 -3.82
CA ILE A 86 2.83 -16.23 -3.54
C ILE A 86 2.99 -17.01 -2.22
N PRO A 87 3.61 -18.20 -2.20
CA PRO A 87 3.73 -19.05 -1.00
C PRO A 87 4.78 -18.52 0.00
N HIS A 88 4.61 -17.28 0.44
CA HIS A 88 5.48 -16.57 1.36
C HIS A 88 4.64 -15.63 2.22
N THR A 89 4.88 -15.64 3.53
CA THR A 89 4.30 -14.65 4.44
C THR A 89 5.08 -13.35 4.35
N ARG A 90 4.54 -12.35 3.66
CA ARG A 90 5.08 -10.98 3.62
C ARG A 90 3.95 -10.00 3.82
N GLU A 91 3.85 -9.53 5.06
CA GLU A 91 2.81 -8.58 5.44
C GLU A 91 3.21 -7.14 5.09
N ARG A 92 2.32 -6.43 4.39
CA ARG A 92 2.47 -5.02 4.01
C ARG A 92 1.20 -4.25 4.27
N GLY A 93 1.36 -2.98 4.62
CA GLY A 93 0.27 -2.04 4.72
C GLY A 93 0.17 -1.21 3.45
N TYR A 94 -1.05 -0.79 3.14
CA TYR A 94 -1.38 0.07 2.01
C TYR A 94 -2.27 1.21 2.48
N LEU A 95 -1.95 2.42 2.05
CA LEU A 95 -2.81 3.59 2.19
C LEU A 95 -3.18 4.07 0.80
N VAL A 96 -4.47 4.04 0.47
CA VAL A 96 -4.98 4.73 -0.71
C VAL A 96 -5.64 6.05 -0.28
N ALA A 97 -5.38 7.12 -1.01
CA ALA A 97 -5.93 8.45 -0.77
C ALA A 97 -6.59 8.97 -2.04
N PHE A 98 -7.82 9.46 -1.90
CA PHE A 98 -8.64 9.99 -2.98
C PHE A 98 -8.88 11.48 -2.75
N LEU A 99 -8.59 12.31 -3.74
CA LEU A 99 -8.77 13.75 -3.66
C LEU A 99 -10.25 14.08 -3.38
N LYS A 100 -10.51 14.90 -2.35
CA LYS A 100 -11.87 15.36 -2.05
C LYS A 100 -12.29 16.42 -3.07
N PRO A 101 -13.54 16.41 -3.54
CA PRO A 101 -14.02 17.41 -4.48
C PRO A 101 -13.93 18.83 -3.90
N ASN A 102 -13.18 19.71 -4.55
CA ASN A 102 -13.12 21.12 -4.18
C ASN A 102 -13.79 22.01 -5.24
N LYS A 103 -15.04 22.42 -4.95
CA LYS A 103 -15.85 23.29 -5.83
C LYS A 103 -15.19 24.64 -6.13
N LYS A 104 -14.26 25.12 -5.29
CA LYS A 104 -13.60 26.43 -5.46
C LYS A 104 -12.41 26.39 -6.41
N GLN A 105 -11.81 25.22 -6.64
CA GLN A 105 -10.56 25.10 -7.40
C GLN A 105 -10.76 24.64 -8.85
N GLY A 106 -12.02 24.49 -9.29
CA GLY A 106 -12.31 24.05 -10.66
C GLY A 106 -11.71 22.67 -10.96
N GLU A 107 -11.56 21.82 -9.93
CA GLU A 107 -10.92 20.51 -10.07
C GLU A 107 -11.65 19.70 -11.14
N ARG A 108 -10.88 19.28 -12.16
CA ARG A 108 -11.36 18.53 -13.33
C ARG A 108 -12.02 17.20 -12.95
N TRP A 109 -11.66 16.66 -11.78
CA TRP A 109 -12.05 15.33 -11.33
C TRP A 109 -12.77 15.41 -9.98
N VAL A 110 -14.03 14.98 -9.98
CA VAL A 110 -14.82 14.76 -8.76
C VAL A 110 -14.94 13.27 -8.56
N LEU A 111 -14.14 12.69 -7.66
CA LEU A 111 -14.22 11.26 -7.37
C LEU A 111 -15.52 10.94 -6.60
N PRO A 112 -16.20 9.81 -6.91
CA PRO A 112 -17.38 9.41 -6.16
C PRO A 112 -17.07 9.23 -4.68
N LYS A 113 -17.95 9.71 -3.81
CA LYS A 113 -17.82 9.52 -2.36
C LYS A 113 -17.79 8.04 -1.94
N SER A 114 -18.35 7.16 -2.76
CA SER A 114 -18.36 5.71 -2.55
C SER A 114 -17.03 5.02 -2.87
N LEU A 115 -16.10 5.70 -3.55
CA LEU A 115 -14.88 5.09 -4.07
C LEU A 115 -13.99 4.42 -2.99
N PRO A 116 -13.79 5.00 -1.79
CA PRO A 116 -13.02 4.32 -0.74
C PRO A 116 -13.63 2.98 -0.31
N ARG A 117 -14.97 2.90 -0.24
CA ARG A 117 -15.68 1.68 0.13
C ARG A 117 -15.60 0.63 -0.99
N GLU A 118 -15.79 1.06 -2.23
CA GLU A 118 -15.71 0.16 -3.38
C GLU A 118 -14.27 -0.35 -3.58
N TRP A 119 -13.27 0.51 -3.39
CA TRP A 119 -11.87 0.10 -3.35
C TRP A 119 -11.65 -0.99 -2.31
N ALA A 120 -12.06 -0.77 -1.06
CA ALA A 120 -11.91 -1.74 0.02
C ALA A 120 -12.47 -3.11 -0.38
N ARG A 121 -13.72 -3.13 -0.85
CA ARG A 121 -14.40 -4.34 -1.31
C ARG A 121 -13.64 -5.03 -2.43
N ARG A 122 -13.22 -4.29 -3.46
CA ARG A 122 -12.50 -4.84 -4.62
C ARG A 122 -11.15 -5.42 -4.24
N VAL A 123 -10.38 -4.74 -3.37
CA VAL A 123 -9.08 -5.25 -2.95
C VAL A 123 -9.23 -6.49 -2.08
N ASP A 124 -10.28 -6.59 -1.26
CA ASP A 124 -10.57 -7.83 -0.51
C ASP A 124 -10.93 -8.99 -1.45
N GLU A 125 -11.67 -8.72 -2.53
CA GLU A 125 -12.03 -9.73 -3.56
C GLU A 125 -10.83 -10.25 -4.37
N LEU A 126 -9.70 -9.55 -4.34
CA LEU A 126 -8.46 -10.00 -4.99
C LEU A 126 -7.70 -11.04 -4.15
N GLU A 127 -8.08 -11.27 -2.89
CA GLU A 127 -7.47 -12.33 -2.08
C GLU A 127 -7.79 -13.69 -2.72
N ARG A 128 -6.75 -14.35 -3.21
CA ARG A 128 -6.80 -15.72 -3.71
C ARG A 128 -5.56 -16.49 -3.25
N PRO A 129 -5.71 -17.39 -2.26
CA PRO A 129 -4.63 -18.28 -1.86
C PRO A 129 -4.13 -19.11 -3.04
N ALA A 130 -2.88 -19.56 -2.96
CA ALA A 130 -2.34 -20.50 -3.92
C ALA A 130 -3.25 -21.74 -4.00
N THR A 131 -3.66 -22.12 -5.20
CA THR A 131 -4.51 -23.29 -5.44
C THR A 131 -3.73 -24.59 -5.54
N ALA A 132 -2.40 -24.49 -5.60
CA ALA A 132 -1.47 -25.61 -5.68
C ALA A 132 -0.71 -25.74 -4.35
N THR A 133 -0.54 -26.98 -3.92
CA THR A 133 0.30 -27.36 -2.79
C THR A 133 1.78 -27.32 -3.17
N ILE A 134 2.69 -27.33 -2.20
CA ILE A 134 4.13 -27.42 -2.52
C ILE A 134 4.45 -28.70 -3.29
N ASP A 135 3.74 -29.79 -3.01
CA ASP A 135 3.92 -31.09 -3.66
C ASP A 135 3.69 -31.03 -5.18
N ASP A 136 2.80 -30.14 -5.64
CA ASP A 136 2.55 -29.90 -7.07
C ASP A 136 3.77 -29.31 -7.80
N PHE A 137 4.73 -28.74 -7.06
CA PHE A 137 5.98 -28.15 -7.59
C PHE A 137 7.22 -29.00 -7.28
N LEU A 138 7.09 -30.07 -6.51
CA LEU A 138 8.19 -30.98 -6.22
C LEU A 138 8.34 -32.02 -7.32
N LEU A 139 9.58 -32.48 -7.55
CA LEU A 139 9.81 -33.61 -8.43
C LEU A 139 9.14 -34.85 -7.85
N PRO A 140 8.54 -35.73 -8.68
CA PRO A 140 7.96 -36.97 -8.21
C PRO A 140 9.02 -37.80 -7.48
N ALA A 141 8.63 -38.42 -6.37
CA ALA A 141 9.51 -39.27 -5.60
C ALA A 141 10.10 -40.39 -6.50
N PRO A 142 11.40 -40.74 -6.35
CA PRO A 142 12.06 -41.72 -7.20
C PRO A 142 11.34 -43.08 -7.29
N CYS A 143 10.64 -43.46 -6.22
CA CYS A 143 9.88 -44.72 -6.15
C CYS A 143 8.68 -44.79 -7.12
N CYS A 144 8.26 -43.66 -7.69
CA CYS A 144 7.11 -43.57 -8.61
C CYS A 144 7.52 -43.50 -10.10
N LEU A 145 8.82 -43.45 -10.43
CA LEU A 145 9.31 -43.31 -11.81
C LEU A 145 9.23 -44.60 -12.64
N ASN A 146 8.96 -45.76 -12.02
CA ASN A 146 8.98 -47.08 -12.67
C ASN A 146 7.59 -47.69 -12.93
N ARG A 147 6.52 -46.89 -13.00
CA ARG A 147 5.25 -47.36 -13.57
C ARG A 147 5.15 -46.98 -15.04
N LYS A 148 5.86 -47.72 -15.89
CA LYS A 148 5.56 -47.90 -17.31
C LYS A 148 5.63 -49.37 -17.64
#